data_AF-A0A1M5IJS2-F1
#
_entry.id   AF-A0A1M5IJS2-F1
#
_cell.length_a   1.000
_cell.length_b   1.000
_cell.length_c   1.000
_cell.angle_alpha   90.00
_cell.angle_beta   90.00
_cell.angle_gamma   90.00
#
_symmetry.space_group_name_H-M   'P 1'
#
loop_
_entity.id
_entity.type
_entity.pdbx_description
1 polymer ?
#
loop_
_entity_poly.entity_id
_entity_poly.type
_entity_poly.pdbx_seq_one_letter_code
_entity_poly.pdbx_strand_id
1 'polypeptide(L)'
;MSGTSSPAPAPDALELAALLCSRVCHDLISPVGAIVNGLEVLDDNPKPDDREFALDLIRKSAKTASARLQFCRLAFGAAGSSGAQIDLGDAQTMARGHLEDNKTTIAWNLPRVLLPKNKVKLLLNMMVIAQQTIPRGGTLTVDPIGEGDSIGFRVAASGLNARMPQNIADLLSSGSASAVDAHAVQPYYTRLLAQACGLKVVLAPEGDAVVVTAS
;
A
#
# COMPACT_ATOMS: atom_id res chain seq x y z
N MET A 1 12.18 -29.65 -24.55
CA MET A 1 12.05 -28.31 -25.17
C MET A 1 11.12 -27.48 -24.29
N SER A 2 11.62 -27.00 -23.15
CA SER A 2 10.88 -26.09 -22.28
C SER A 2 10.94 -24.69 -22.92
N GLY A 3 9.84 -24.27 -23.54
CA GLY A 3 9.72 -22.91 -24.06
C GLY A 3 9.92 -21.91 -22.93
N THR A 4 11.05 -21.22 -22.94
CA THR A 4 11.26 -20.02 -22.14
C THR A 4 10.26 -18.99 -22.67
N SER A 5 9.16 -18.78 -21.95
CA SER A 5 8.23 -17.69 -22.24
C SER A 5 9.04 -16.40 -22.23
N SER A 6 9.13 -15.73 -23.39
CA SER A 6 9.66 -14.38 -23.46
C SER A 6 8.94 -13.54 -22.40
N PRO A 7 9.67 -12.73 -21.64
CA PRO A 7 9.03 -11.94 -20.61
C PRO A 7 8.01 -11.00 -21.22
N ALA A 8 6.86 -10.88 -20.54
CA ALA A 8 5.82 -9.96 -20.97
C ALA A 8 6.39 -8.53 -20.94
N PRO A 9 6.11 -7.71 -21.97
CA PRO A 9 6.57 -6.33 -22.00
C PRO A 9 5.99 -5.57 -20.80
N ALA A 10 6.74 -4.55 -20.33
CA ALA A 10 6.22 -3.62 -19.34
C ALA A 10 4.94 -2.96 -19.87
N PRO A 11 3.94 -2.72 -19.00
CA PRO A 11 2.68 -2.13 -19.45
C PRO A 11 2.92 -0.74 -20.04
N ASP A 12 2.20 -0.41 -21.10
CA ASP A 12 2.21 0.95 -21.63
C ASP A 12 1.49 1.94 -20.67
N ALA A 13 1.44 3.22 -21.02
CA ALA A 13 0.83 4.23 -20.16
C ALA A 13 -0.68 4.01 -19.92
N LEU A 14 -1.41 3.52 -20.92
CA LEU A 14 -2.85 3.26 -20.82
C LEU A 14 -3.12 2.00 -20.00
N GLU A 15 -2.33 0.94 -20.22
CA GLU A 15 -2.37 -0.29 -19.45
C GLU A 15 -2.03 -0.04 -17.98
N LEU A 16 -0.96 0.73 -17.69
CA LEU A 16 -0.60 1.09 -16.32
C LEU A 16 -1.73 1.87 -15.62
N ALA A 17 -2.35 2.83 -16.32
CA ALA A 17 -3.50 3.56 -15.79
C ALA A 17 -4.68 2.63 -15.50
N ALA A 18 -5.01 1.72 -16.43
CA ALA A 18 -6.09 0.74 -16.26
C ALA A 18 -5.83 -0.21 -15.08
N LEU A 19 -4.61 -0.71 -14.93
CA LEU A 19 -4.20 -1.60 -13.84
C LEU A 19 -4.26 -0.89 -12.48
N LEU A 20 -3.79 0.36 -12.38
CA LEU A 20 -3.89 1.16 -11.16
C LEU A 20 -5.34 1.44 -10.78
N CYS A 21 -6.19 1.81 -11.74
CA CYS A 21 -7.63 1.97 -11.53
C CYS A 21 -8.26 0.66 -11.05
N SER A 22 -7.93 -0.47 -11.68
CA SER A 22 -8.43 -1.79 -11.31
C SER A 22 -8.04 -2.16 -9.88
N ARG A 23 -6.80 -1.88 -9.48
CA ARG A 23 -6.32 -2.10 -8.11
C ARG A 23 -7.11 -1.26 -7.10
N VAL A 24 -7.27 0.04 -7.34
CA VAL A 24 -8.03 0.92 -6.43
C VAL A 24 -9.49 0.50 -6.33
N CYS A 25 -10.13 0.14 -7.45
CA CYS A 25 -11.51 -0.35 -7.45
C CYS A 25 -11.64 -1.67 -6.69
N HIS A 26 -10.82 -2.67 -6.99
CA HIS A 26 -10.79 -3.97 -6.27
C HIS A 26 -10.73 -3.77 -4.76
N ASP A 27 -9.83 -2.89 -4.34
CA ASP A 27 -9.54 -2.57 -2.95
C ASP A 27 -10.74 -1.92 -2.22
N LEU A 28 -11.58 -1.16 -2.93
CA LEU A 28 -12.75 -0.48 -2.39
C LEU A 28 -14.05 -1.29 -2.51
N ILE A 29 -14.14 -2.23 -3.45
CA ILE A 29 -15.36 -3.03 -3.69
C ILE A 29 -15.80 -3.77 -2.43
N SER A 30 -14.87 -4.42 -1.72
CA SER A 30 -15.21 -5.24 -0.55
C SER A 30 -15.89 -4.44 0.59
N PRO A 31 -15.29 -3.34 1.12
CA PRO A 31 -15.96 -2.58 2.17
C PRO A 31 -17.21 -1.86 1.68
N VAL A 32 -17.29 -1.46 0.41
CA VAL A 32 -18.54 -0.88 -0.14
C VAL A 32 -19.65 -1.92 -0.23
N GLY A 33 -19.35 -3.13 -0.70
CA GLY A 33 -20.31 -4.24 -0.75
C GLY A 33 -20.82 -4.63 0.64
N ALA A 34 -19.96 -4.62 1.66
CA ALA A 34 -20.37 -4.88 3.04
C ALA A 34 -21.35 -3.83 3.60
N ILE A 35 -21.25 -2.57 3.15
CA ILE A 35 -22.24 -1.53 3.49
C ILE A 35 -23.60 -1.85 2.84
N VAL A 36 -23.59 -2.21 1.56
CA VAL A 36 -24.82 -2.57 0.82
C VAL A 36 -25.49 -3.77 1.47
N ASN A 37 -24.76 -4.85 1.77
CA ASN A 37 -25.30 -6.03 2.44
C ASN A 37 -25.91 -5.69 3.81
N GLY A 38 -25.28 -4.78 4.57
CA GLY A 38 -25.84 -4.32 5.84
C GLY A 38 -27.15 -3.55 5.67
N LEU A 39 -27.28 -2.74 4.61
CA LEU A 39 -28.52 -2.03 4.30
C LEU A 39 -29.63 -2.99 3.87
N GLU A 40 -29.32 -4.00 3.05
CA GLU A 40 -30.27 -5.04 2.64
C GLU A 40 -30.86 -5.77 3.86
N VAL A 41 -30.03 -6.09 4.86
CA VAL A 41 -30.51 -6.69 6.13
C VAL A 41 -31.47 -5.75 6.87
N LEU A 42 -31.26 -4.44 6.82
CA LEU A 42 -32.14 -3.47 7.49
C LEU A 42 -33.50 -3.30 6.80
N ASP A 43 -33.54 -3.46 5.47
CA ASP A 43 -34.77 -3.35 4.68
C ASP A 43 -35.74 -4.53 4.93
N ASP A 44 -35.22 -5.68 5.34
CA ASP A 44 -36.00 -6.91 5.60
C ASP A 44 -36.69 -6.96 6.99
N ASN A 45 -36.82 -5.82 7.68
CA ASN A 45 -37.36 -5.72 9.04
C ASN A 45 -36.76 -6.75 10.01
N PRO A 46 -35.43 -6.70 10.23
CA PRO A 46 -34.72 -7.71 11.00
C PRO A 46 -35.08 -7.67 12.48
N LYS A 47 -34.80 -8.76 13.19
CA LYS A 47 -34.88 -8.79 14.66
C LYS A 47 -33.89 -7.78 15.27
N PRO A 48 -34.10 -7.33 16.52
CA PRO A 48 -33.23 -6.34 17.16
C PRO A 48 -31.73 -6.65 17.09
N ASP A 49 -31.34 -7.90 17.32
CA ASP A 49 -29.94 -8.33 17.29
C ASP A 49 -29.33 -8.23 15.88
N ASP A 50 -30.06 -8.70 14.87
CA ASP A 50 -29.67 -8.65 13.46
C ASP A 50 -29.54 -7.20 12.96
N ARG A 51 -30.43 -6.32 13.45
CA ARG A 51 -30.38 -4.88 13.20
C ARG A 51 -29.11 -4.25 13.77
N GLU A 52 -28.75 -4.58 15.01
CA GLU A 52 -27.54 -4.07 15.65
C GLU A 52 -26.29 -4.55 14.93
N PHE A 53 -26.24 -5.83 14.55
CA PHE A 53 -25.15 -6.40 13.76
C PHE A 53 -25.01 -5.69 12.40
N ALA A 54 -26.11 -5.47 11.68
CA ALA A 54 -26.09 -4.76 10.40
C ALA A 54 -25.57 -3.32 10.53
N LEU A 55 -26.00 -2.58 11.56
CA LEU A 55 -25.52 -1.22 11.83
C LEU A 55 -24.02 -1.19 12.18
N ASP A 56 -23.54 -2.17 12.95
CA ASP A 56 -22.11 -2.30 13.25
C ASP A 56 -21.28 -2.64 12.01
N LEU A 57 -21.78 -3.56 11.17
CA LEU A 57 -21.18 -3.91 9.88
C LEU A 57 -21.06 -2.67 8.97
N ILE A 58 -22.14 -1.89 8.82
CA ILE A 58 -22.15 -0.65 8.04
C ILE A 58 -21.11 0.32 8.60
N ARG A 59 -21.10 0.56 9.91
CA ARG A 59 -20.18 1.51 10.56
C ARG A 59 -18.73 1.14 10.36
N LYS A 60 -18.38 -0.14 10.59
CA LYS A 60 -17.02 -0.65 10.40
C LYS A 60 -16.60 -0.58 8.94
N SER A 61 -17.47 -1.00 8.03
CA SER A 61 -17.20 -1.00 6.59
C SER A 61 -17.04 0.41 6.03
N ALA A 62 -17.87 1.37 6.45
CA ALA A 62 -17.75 2.78 6.08
C ALA A 62 -16.44 3.40 6.57
N LYS A 63 -16.02 3.09 7.80
CA LYS A 63 -14.72 3.54 8.34
C LYS A 63 -13.56 2.98 7.50
N THR A 64 -13.59 1.69 7.18
CA THR A 64 -12.58 1.03 6.34
C THR A 64 -12.55 1.61 4.92
N ALA A 65 -13.70 1.80 4.29
CA ALA A 65 -13.80 2.39 2.95
C ALA A 65 -13.23 3.81 2.92
N SER A 66 -13.60 4.65 3.90
CA SER A 66 -13.13 6.02 4.00
C SER A 66 -11.61 6.09 4.18
N ALA A 67 -11.05 5.34 5.13
CA ALA A 67 -9.61 5.31 5.38
C ALA A 67 -8.83 4.83 4.14
N ARG A 68 -9.34 3.78 3.46
CA ARG A 68 -8.72 3.26 2.25
C ARG A 68 -8.78 4.25 1.10
N LEU A 69 -9.91 4.93 0.90
CA LEU A 69 -10.05 5.95 -0.14
C LEU A 69 -9.10 7.13 0.11
N GLN A 70 -9.00 7.59 1.35
CA GLN A 70 -8.08 8.67 1.72
C GLN A 70 -6.62 8.28 1.51
N PHE A 71 -6.23 7.06 1.89
CA PHE A 71 -4.91 6.51 1.60
C PHE A 71 -4.65 6.43 0.09
N CYS A 72 -5.57 5.83 -0.68
CA CYS A 72 -5.41 5.67 -2.13
C CYS A 72 -5.28 7.02 -2.85
N ARG A 73 -6.03 8.04 -2.40
CA ARG A 73 -5.93 9.41 -2.93
C ARG A 73 -4.53 9.98 -2.78
N LEU A 74 -3.84 9.70 -1.68
CA LEU A 74 -2.49 10.16 -1.42
C LEU A 74 -1.42 9.29 -2.11
N ALA A 75 -1.53 7.96 -1.97
CA ALA A 75 -0.55 6.99 -2.44
C ALA A 75 -0.55 6.82 -3.98
N PHE A 76 -1.72 6.90 -4.62
CA PHE A 76 -1.88 6.66 -6.07
C PHE A 76 -2.38 7.90 -6.81
N GLY A 77 -3.27 8.70 -6.20
CA GLY A 77 -3.93 9.83 -6.84
C GLY A 77 -3.03 11.01 -7.23
N ALA A 78 -3.54 11.88 -8.10
CA ALA A 78 -2.86 13.10 -8.53
C ALA A 78 -3.02 14.22 -7.48
N ALA A 79 -2.39 14.09 -6.32
CA ALA A 79 -2.38 15.17 -5.32
C ALA A 79 -1.37 16.27 -5.73
N GLY A 80 -1.88 17.48 -6.02
CA GLY A 80 -1.10 18.71 -6.22
C GLY A 80 -0.45 18.88 -7.60
N SER A 81 0.01 20.10 -7.88
CA SER A 81 0.71 20.52 -9.11
C SER A 81 2.12 19.91 -9.22
N SER A 82 2.84 20.24 -10.31
CA SER A 82 4.29 19.98 -10.36
C SER A 82 4.97 20.70 -9.18
N GLY A 83 5.92 20.02 -8.52
CA GLY A 83 6.60 20.55 -7.33
C GLY A 83 5.81 20.54 -6.02
N ALA A 84 4.58 20.00 -5.99
CA ALA A 84 3.82 19.91 -4.75
C ALA A 84 4.55 19.07 -3.69
N GLN A 85 4.52 19.55 -2.46
CA GLN A 85 5.02 18.87 -1.28
C GLN A 85 3.87 18.37 -0.41
N ILE A 86 4.13 17.33 0.36
CA ILE A 86 3.16 16.68 1.26
C ILE A 86 3.78 16.61 2.66
N ASP A 87 3.00 16.96 3.69
CA ASP A 87 3.38 16.82 5.09
C ASP A 87 3.44 15.33 5.46
N LEU A 88 4.57 14.88 5.99
CA LEU A 88 4.71 13.52 6.48
C LEU A 88 3.75 13.22 7.65
N GLY A 89 3.27 14.21 8.40
CA GLY A 89 2.22 14.03 9.40
C GLY A 89 0.86 13.64 8.80
N ASP A 90 0.52 14.20 7.63
CA ASP A 90 -0.68 13.79 6.88
C ASP A 90 -0.50 12.37 6.36
N ALA A 91 0.68 12.07 5.80
CA ALA A 91 1.01 10.72 5.33
C ALA A 91 0.94 9.68 6.45
N GLN A 92 1.47 10.00 7.63
CA GLN A 92 1.39 9.17 8.82
C GLN A 92 -0.06 8.89 9.20
N THR A 93 -0.90 9.93 9.24
CA THR A 93 -2.32 9.79 9.60
C THR A 93 -3.04 8.86 8.62
N MET A 94 -2.80 9.01 7.32
CA MET A 94 -3.40 8.14 6.30
C MET A 94 -2.88 6.71 6.38
N ALA A 95 -1.57 6.53 6.60
CA ALA A 95 -0.95 5.21 6.76
C ALA A 95 -1.52 4.47 7.97
N ARG A 96 -1.65 5.14 9.12
CA ARG A 96 -2.27 4.57 10.33
C ARG A 96 -3.71 4.19 10.08
N GLY A 97 -4.51 5.09 9.51
CA GLY A 97 -5.92 4.83 9.22
C GLY A 97 -6.14 3.62 8.30
N HIS A 98 -5.23 3.36 7.36
CA HIS A 98 -5.37 2.27 6.40
C HIS A 98 -4.70 0.97 6.84
N LEU A 99 -3.51 1.03 7.43
CA LEU A 99 -2.65 -0.14 7.66
C LEU A 99 -2.64 -0.62 9.11
N GLU A 100 -3.03 0.21 10.09
CA GLU A 100 -3.17 -0.25 11.48
C GLU A 100 -4.52 -0.92 11.70
N ASP A 101 -4.46 -2.05 12.40
CA ASP A 101 -5.62 -2.80 12.86
C ASP A 101 -5.27 -3.53 14.17
N ASN A 102 -6.12 -4.48 14.59
CA ASN A 102 -5.89 -5.23 15.83
C ASN A 102 -4.64 -6.14 15.79
N LYS A 103 -4.07 -6.39 14.61
CA LYS A 103 -2.93 -7.28 14.39
C LYS A 103 -1.68 -6.53 13.97
N THR A 104 -1.81 -5.36 13.35
CA THR A 104 -0.71 -4.57 12.77
C THR A 104 -0.60 -3.21 13.44
N THR A 105 0.60 -2.84 13.87
CA THR A 105 0.91 -1.52 14.43
C THR A 105 2.01 -0.82 13.63
N ILE A 106 2.06 0.51 13.69
CA ILE A 106 3.06 1.34 13.02
C ILE A 106 3.89 2.11 14.05
N ALA A 107 5.19 1.82 14.10
CA ALA A 107 6.20 2.67 14.71
C ALA A 107 6.73 3.65 13.65
N TRP A 108 6.62 4.96 13.92
CA TRP A 108 6.92 6.01 12.94
C TRP A 108 7.99 6.93 13.49
N ASN A 109 9.21 6.81 12.96
CA ASN A 109 10.40 7.53 13.43
C ASN A 109 10.85 8.61 12.42
N LEU A 110 10.01 8.97 11.45
CA LEU A 110 10.30 10.06 10.52
C LEU A 110 9.98 11.42 11.15
N PRO A 111 10.79 12.46 10.88
CA PRO A 111 10.48 13.81 11.31
C PRO A 111 9.25 14.34 10.57
N ARG A 112 8.53 15.28 11.20
CA ARG A 112 7.43 15.98 10.52
C ARG A 112 8.00 17.07 9.61
N VAL A 113 8.07 16.77 8.31
CA VAL A 113 8.59 17.67 7.28
C VAL A 113 7.74 17.58 6.01
N LEU A 114 7.85 18.61 5.16
CA LEU A 114 7.30 18.60 3.81
C LEU A 114 8.27 17.90 2.87
N LEU A 115 7.80 16.88 2.14
CA LEU A 115 8.59 16.20 1.12
C LEU A 115 7.92 16.26 -0.26
N PRO A 116 8.71 16.18 -1.36
CA PRO A 116 8.16 16.06 -2.71
C PRO A 116 7.14 14.92 -2.80
N LYS A 117 6.03 15.16 -3.50
CA LYS A 117 4.89 14.21 -3.53
C LYS A 117 5.27 12.77 -3.89
N ASN A 118 6.19 12.57 -4.82
CA ASN A 118 6.60 11.23 -5.25
C ASN A 118 7.38 10.48 -4.16
N LYS A 119 8.12 11.17 -3.29
CA LYS A 119 8.78 10.55 -2.13
C LYS A 119 7.76 10.06 -1.10
N VAL A 120 6.73 10.86 -0.83
CA VAL A 120 5.66 10.45 0.09
C VAL A 120 4.86 9.29 -0.50
N LYS A 121 4.54 9.32 -1.80
CA LYS A 121 3.91 8.19 -2.50
C LYS A 121 4.76 6.92 -2.44
N LEU A 122 6.07 7.05 -2.64
CA LEU A 122 7.02 5.94 -2.53
C LEU A 122 6.95 5.32 -1.14
N LEU A 123 7.06 6.13 -0.08
CA LEU A 123 6.97 5.68 1.31
C LEU A 123 5.66 4.90 1.58
N LEU A 124 4.51 5.47 1.22
CA LEU A 124 3.21 4.82 1.45
C LEU A 124 3.12 3.47 0.72
N ASN A 125 3.65 3.40 -0.49
CA ASN A 125 3.68 2.16 -1.27
C ASN A 125 4.67 1.12 -0.72
N MET A 126 5.81 1.56 -0.17
CA MET A 126 6.74 0.67 0.55
C MET A 126 6.08 0.07 1.79
N MET A 127 5.27 0.85 2.52
CA MET A 127 4.54 0.34 3.68
C MET A 127 3.49 -0.71 3.30
N VAL A 128 2.80 -0.54 2.17
CA VAL A 128 1.86 -1.56 1.64
C VAL A 128 2.59 -2.86 1.30
N ILE A 129 3.80 -2.78 0.74
CA ILE A 129 4.63 -3.97 0.47
C ILE A 129 5.07 -4.62 1.78
N ALA A 130 5.58 -3.84 2.73
CA ALA A 130 6.03 -4.33 4.02
C ALA A 130 4.90 -5.02 4.82
N GLN A 131 3.67 -4.49 4.78
CA GLN A 131 2.52 -5.13 5.43
C GLN A 131 2.22 -6.54 4.85
N GLN A 132 2.41 -6.73 3.55
CA GLN A 132 2.15 -8.04 2.90
C GLN A 132 3.13 -9.13 3.35
N THR A 133 4.27 -8.75 3.93
CA THR A 133 5.27 -9.72 4.42
C THR A 133 4.92 -10.25 5.82
N ILE A 134 3.97 -9.63 6.54
CA ILE A 134 3.52 -10.03 7.88
C ILE A 134 2.03 -10.42 7.88
N PRO A 135 1.63 -11.52 7.19
CA PRO A 135 0.22 -11.87 7.00
C PRO A 135 -0.54 -12.21 8.29
N ARG A 136 0.17 -12.45 9.41
CA ARG A 136 -0.42 -12.71 10.73
C ARG A 136 -0.40 -11.48 11.65
N GLY A 137 0.00 -10.32 11.14
CA GLY A 137 0.22 -9.11 11.92
C GLY A 137 1.64 -8.97 12.44
N GLY A 138 1.90 -7.86 13.12
CA GLY A 138 3.22 -7.46 13.60
C GLY A 138 3.36 -5.93 13.71
N THR A 139 4.60 -5.48 13.59
CA THR A 139 4.96 -4.07 13.64
C THR A 139 5.62 -3.65 12.34
N LEU A 140 5.15 -2.54 11.77
CA LEU A 140 5.82 -1.81 10.70
C LEU A 140 6.61 -0.66 11.34
N THR A 141 7.94 -0.71 11.27
CA THR A 141 8.82 0.35 11.75
C THR A 141 9.32 1.16 10.56
N VAL A 142 9.05 2.46 10.58
CA VAL A 142 9.40 3.40 9.51
C VAL A 142 10.51 4.33 9.99
N ASP A 143 11.69 4.22 9.38
CA ASP A 143 12.89 4.99 9.74
C ASP A 143 13.40 5.81 8.55
N PRO A 144 14.01 6.99 8.79
CA PRO A 144 14.68 7.75 7.75
C PRO A 144 16.02 7.12 7.38
N ILE A 145 16.43 7.28 6.12
CA ILE A 145 17.80 6.99 5.68
C ILE A 145 18.43 8.28 5.18
N GLY A 146 19.48 8.75 5.82
CA GLY A 146 20.08 10.05 5.52
C GLY A 146 19.19 11.23 5.93
N GLU A 147 19.51 12.43 5.42
CA GLU A 147 18.86 13.68 5.80
C GLU A 147 18.58 14.58 4.58
N GLY A 148 17.72 15.59 4.75
CA GLY A 148 17.44 16.61 3.74
C GLY A 148 16.82 16.08 2.44
N ASP A 149 17.19 16.65 1.31
CA ASP A 149 16.60 16.34 0.00
C ASP A 149 16.99 14.96 -0.54
N SER A 150 18.03 14.33 -0.01
CA SER A 150 18.43 12.95 -0.35
C SER A 150 17.83 11.91 0.60
N ILE A 151 16.91 12.30 1.50
CA ILE A 151 16.29 11.36 2.43
C ILE A 151 15.67 10.17 1.69
N GLY A 152 16.10 8.98 2.09
CA GLY A 152 15.53 7.69 1.75
C GLY A 152 14.67 7.17 2.90
N PHE A 153 14.14 5.96 2.74
CA PHE A 153 13.25 5.35 3.72
C PHE A 153 13.63 3.90 3.97
N ARG A 154 13.48 3.48 5.23
CA ARG A 154 13.52 2.09 5.64
C ARG A 154 12.18 1.73 6.26
N VAL A 155 11.55 0.67 5.78
CA VAL A 155 10.32 0.12 6.37
C VAL A 155 10.57 -1.33 6.73
N ALA A 156 10.73 -1.61 8.02
CA ALA A 156 10.92 -2.96 8.54
C ALA A 156 9.58 -3.53 9.01
N ALA A 157 9.26 -4.74 8.54
CA ALA A 157 8.10 -5.50 8.98
C ALA A 157 8.55 -6.70 9.82
N SER A 158 8.19 -6.71 11.09
CA SER A 158 8.49 -7.78 12.04
C SER A 158 7.19 -8.38 12.57
N GLY A 159 7.04 -9.69 12.49
CA GLY A 159 5.80 -10.36 12.89
C GLY A 159 5.89 -11.87 12.78
N LEU A 160 4.86 -12.55 13.26
CA LEU A 160 4.83 -14.01 13.25
C LEU A 160 4.76 -14.54 11.82
N ASN A 161 5.73 -15.39 11.45
CA ASN A 161 5.88 -15.94 10.09
C ASN A 161 6.08 -14.86 9.02
N ALA A 162 6.88 -13.83 9.32
CA ALA A 162 7.32 -12.87 8.31
C ALA A 162 7.96 -13.61 7.13
N ARG A 163 7.50 -13.31 5.91
CA ARG A 163 7.99 -13.98 4.69
C ARG A 163 8.14 -12.98 3.56
N MET A 164 9.23 -13.09 2.83
CA MET A 164 9.48 -12.28 1.64
C MET A 164 8.87 -12.96 0.40
N PRO A 165 7.91 -12.33 -0.29
CA PRO A 165 7.40 -12.84 -1.56
C PRO A 165 8.43 -12.55 -2.66
N GLN A 166 9.07 -13.60 -3.21
CA GLN A 166 10.13 -13.44 -4.21
C GLN A 166 9.66 -12.69 -5.46
N ASN A 167 8.42 -12.94 -5.90
CA ASN A 167 7.81 -12.24 -7.02
C ASN A 167 7.75 -10.72 -6.83
N ILE A 168 7.51 -10.25 -5.60
CA ILE A 168 7.50 -8.81 -5.29
C ILE A 168 8.92 -8.26 -5.30
N ALA A 169 9.89 -8.97 -4.70
CA ALA A 169 11.29 -8.57 -4.74
C ALA A 169 11.80 -8.44 -6.18
N ASP A 170 11.41 -9.36 -7.05
CA ASP A 170 11.74 -9.32 -8.46
C ASP A 170 11.11 -8.09 -9.13
N LEU A 171 9.81 -7.83 -8.97
CA LEU A 171 9.12 -6.67 -9.55
C LEU A 171 9.70 -5.31 -9.13
N LEU A 172 10.25 -5.23 -7.92
CA LEU A 172 10.95 -4.05 -7.40
C LEU A 172 12.33 -3.86 -8.05
N SER A 173 12.93 -4.94 -8.57
CA SER A 173 14.19 -4.88 -9.32
C SER A 173 13.96 -4.36 -10.75
N SER A 174 14.89 -3.55 -11.25
CA SER A 174 14.81 -2.92 -12.58
C SER A 174 14.94 -3.90 -13.77
N GLY A 175 15.28 -5.17 -13.51
CA GLY A 175 15.48 -6.20 -14.52
C GLY A 175 14.38 -7.26 -14.57
N SER A 176 13.34 -7.15 -13.74
CA SER A 176 12.25 -8.13 -13.77
C SER A 176 11.36 -7.94 -14.98
N ALA A 177 11.05 -9.09 -15.54
CA ALA A 177 10.42 -9.28 -16.82
C ALA A 177 9.07 -10.02 -16.62
N SER A 178 8.58 -9.99 -15.37
CA SER A 178 7.29 -10.54 -14.96
C SER A 178 6.14 -9.71 -15.52
N ALA A 179 5.10 -10.40 -16.00
CA ALA A 179 3.86 -9.76 -16.41
C ALA A 179 3.27 -8.94 -15.24
N VAL A 180 2.84 -7.72 -15.55
CA VAL A 180 2.21 -6.83 -14.56
C VAL A 180 0.70 -7.00 -14.67
N ASP A 181 0.12 -7.73 -13.71
CA ASP A 181 -1.32 -7.83 -13.51
C ASP A 181 -1.81 -6.84 -12.43
N ALA A 182 -3.10 -6.91 -12.08
CA ALA A 182 -3.71 -6.04 -11.07
C ALA A 182 -3.12 -6.18 -9.66
N HIS A 183 -2.46 -7.30 -9.34
CA HIS A 183 -1.77 -7.50 -8.06
C HIS A 183 -0.32 -7.02 -8.13
N ALA A 184 0.36 -7.26 -9.25
CA ALA A 184 1.74 -6.87 -9.52
C ALA A 184 1.93 -5.37 -9.82
N VAL A 185 0.86 -4.66 -10.19
CA VAL A 185 0.92 -3.21 -10.51
C VAL A 185 1.40 -2.36 -9.34
N GLN A 186 1.09 -2.74 -8.09
CA GLN A 186 1.48 -1.93 -6.93
C GLN A 186 2.99 -1.98 -6.65
N PRO A 187 3.66 -3.15 -6.60
CA PRO A 187 5.12 -3.22 -6.57
C PRO A 187 5.77 -2.54 -7.78
N TYR A 188 5.24 -2.75 -8.98
CA TYR A 188 5.74 -2.11 -10.20
C TYR A 188 5.68 -0.57 -10.11
N TYR A 189 4.56 -0.02 -9.66
CA TYR A 189 4.40 1.43 -9.43
C TYR A 189 5.37 1.95 -8.36
N THR A 190 5.62 1.17 -7.30
CA THR A 190 6.61 1.49 -6.27
C THR A 190 8.01 1.66 -6.86
N ARG A 191 8.40 0.77 -7.78
CA ARG A 191 9.67 0.87 -8.50
C ARG A 191 9.73 2.13 -9.38
N LEU A 192 8.67 2.45 -10.11
CA LEU A 192 8.62 3.68 -10.92
C LEU A 192 8.72 4.95 -10.06
N LEU A 193 8.08 4.97 -8.89
CA LEU A 193 8.20 6.07 -7.93
C LEU A 193 9.63 6.24 -7.42
N ALA A 194 10.32 5.13 -7.10
CA ALA A 194 11.71 5.16 -6.68
C ALA A 194 12.60 5.75 -7.79
N GLN A 195 12.44 5.29 -9.03
CA GLN A 195 13.17 5.80 -10.20
C GLN A 195 12.91 7.29 -10.42
N ALA A 196 11.65 7.74 -10.32
CA ALA A 196 11.29 9.16 -10.44
C ALA A 196 11.87 10.03 -9.31
N CYS A 197 12.24 9.43 -8.18
CA CYS A 197 12.92 10.10 -7.06
C CYS A 197 14.45 9.95 -7.13
N GLY A 198 15.00 9.25 -8.12
CA GLY A 198 16.44 8.94 -8.21
C GLY A 198 16.92 7.91 -7.17
N LEU A 199 16.01 7.11 -6.60
CA LEU A 199 16.29 6.10 -5.58
C LEU A 199 16.15 4.69 -6.15
N LYS A 200 16.78 3.72 -5.49
CA LYS A 200 16.55 2.28 -5.72
C LYS A 200 15.76 1.70 -4.56
N VAL A 201 14.72 0.93 -4.87
CA VAL A 201 13.95 0.18 -3.87
C VAL A 201 14.36 -1.29 -3.83
N VAL A 202 14.53 -1.85 -2.64
CA VAL A 202 14.94 -3.25 -2.40
C VAL A 202 14.08 -3.84 -1.29
N LEU A 203 13.65 -5.08 -1.47
CA LEU A 203 13.00 -5.90 -0.45
C LEU A 203 13.95 -7.03 -0.07
N ALA A 204 14.30 -7.18 1.21
CA ALA A 204 15.22 -8.20 1.68
C ALA A 204 14.89 -8.67 3.11
N PRO A 205 15.22 -9.92 3.49
CA PRO A 205 15.18 -10.35 4.88
C PRO A 205 16.32 -9.69 5.68
N GLU A 206 16.06 -9.30 6.92
CA GLU A 206 17.04 -8.77 7.86
C GLU A 206 16.74 -9.33 9.26
N GLY A 207 17.48 -10.38 9.65
CA GLY A 207 17.16 -11.15 10.87
C GLY A 207 15.76 -11.75 10.78
N ASP A 208 14.93 -11.48 11.79
CA ASP A 208 13.53 -11.93 11.85
C ASP A 208 12.54 -10.97 11.14
N ALA A 209 13.05 -9.87 10.56
CA ALA A 209 12.26 -8.88 9.84
C ALA A 209 12.39 -9.06 8.31
N VAL A 210 11.41 -8.52 7.59
CA VAL A 210 11.55 -8.26 6.15
C VAL A 210 11.51 -6.75 5.95
N VAL A 211 12.49 -6.23 5.21
CA VAL A 211 12.74 -4.78 5.12
C VAL A 211 12.62 -4.31 3.68
N VAL A 212 11.87 -3.23 3.50
CA VAL A 212 11.80 -2.45 2.26
C VAL A 212 12.66 -1.20 2.43
N THR A 213 13.69 -1.06 1.61
CA THR A 213 14.64 0.06 1.66
C THR A 213 14.55 0.85 0.37
N ALA A 214 14.50 2.18 0.45
CA ALA A 214 14.64 3.09 -0.68
C ALA A 214 15.78 4.08 -0.43
N SER A 215 16.85 3.99 -1.21
CA SER A 215 18.08 4.80 -1.09
C SER A 215 18.78 4.96 -2.43
#